data_AF-A0A8C5WSW7-F1
#
_entry.id   AF-A0A8C5WSW7-F1
#
_cell.length_a   1.000
_cell.length_b   1.000
_cell.length_c   1.000
_cell.angle_alpha   90.00
_cell.angle_beta   90.00
_cell.angle_gamma   90.00
#
_symmetry.space_group_name_H-M   'P 1'
#
loop_
_entity.id
_entity.type
_entity.pdbx_description
1 polymer ?
#
loop_
_entity_poly.entity_id
_entity_poly.type
_entity_poly.pdbx_seq_one_letter_code
_entity_poly.pdbx_strand_id
1 'polypeptide(L)'
;MAEGEAGCGFPLVVKGNWGCSLSKSLKNKLLCYFQSPKRSGGGECKILVDPDREEQITVYFAREEVRESVLRIKSHELSLPEMKSLKLTVSLPSVEVAPNNNVPLEEQDPSQVSMFTMLV
;
A
#
# COMPACT_ATOMS: atom_id res chain seq x y z
N MET A 1 -11.24 -27.67 -13.30
CA MET A 1 -10.31 -27.59 -14.45
C MET A 1 -9.92 -26.13 -14.63
N ALA A 2 -8.63 -25.87 -14.84
CA ALA A 2 -7.94 -24.57 -15.04
C ALA A 2 -7.97 -23.64 -13.81
N GLU A 3 -6.95 -23.60 -12.94
CA GLU A 3 -5.58 -23.10 -13.16
C GLU A 3 -5.54 -21.83 -14.02
N GLY A 4 -5.37 -20.68 -13.35
CA GLY A 4 -5.29 -19.36 -13.94
C GLY A 4 -4.47 -18.43 -13.04
N GLU A 5 -3.19 -18.77 -12.91
CA GLU A 5 -2.07 -17.90 -12.51
C GLU A 5 -1.99 -17.48 -11.02
N ALA A 6 -1.51 -18.40 -10.20
CA ALA A 6 -0.69 -18.06 -9.04
C ALA A 6 0.62 -17.40 -9.53
N GLY A 7 0.57 -16.09 -9.75
CA GLY A 7 1.66 -15.30 -10.32
C GLY A 7 1.99 -14.06 -9.49
N CYS A 8 2.70 -14.26 -8.38
CA CYS A 8 3.74 -13.32 -7.92
C CYS A 8 3.31 -12.00 -7.23
N GLY A 9 2.87 -12.11 -5.98
CA GLY A 9 3.11 -11.09 -4.95
C GLY A 9 2.20 -9.85 -5.00
N PHE A 10 1.61 -9.52 -3.86
CA PHE A 10 0.67 -8.42 -3.71
C PHE A 10 1.38 -7.08 -3.98
N PRO A 11 1.06 -6.38 -5.09
CA PRO A 11 1.78 -5.17 -5.48
C PRO A 11 1.32 -3.97 -4.65
N LEU A 12 2.27 -3.07 -4.40
CA LEU A 12 2.08 -1.84 -3.64
C LEU A 12 2.88 -0.72 -4.30
N VAL A 13 2.23 0.37 -4.66
CA VAL A 13 2.90 1.54 -5.21
C VAL A 13 3.46 2.36 -4.07
N VAL A 14 4.74 2.69 -4.14
CA VAL A 14 5.42 3.55 -3.17
C VAL A 14 5.94 4.77 -3.91
N LYS A 15 5.49 5.95 -3.48
CA LYS A 15 5.94 7.25 -4.01
C LYS A 15 6.80 7.93 -2.97
N GLY A 16 7.80 8.68 -3.40
CA GLY A 16 8.55 9.55 -2.49
C GLY A 16 9.41 10.55 -3.22
N ASN A 17 9.85 11.55 -2.47
CA ASN A 17 10.50 12.74 -2.99
C ASN A 17 12.01 12.56 -3.25
N TRP A 18 12.41 11.41 -3.81
CA TRP A 18 13.81 11.11 -4.14
C TRP A 18 14.24 11.62 -5.53
N GLY A 19 13.34 12.31 -6.24
CA GLY A 19 13.60 12.97 -7.52
C GLY A 19 13.74 12.01 -8.70
N CYS A 20 14.20 12.53 -9.84
CA CYS A 20 14.33 11.82 -11.12
C CYS A 20 15.30 10.62 -11.12
N SER A 21 16.00 10.31 -10.01
CA SER A 21 17.04 9.28 -10.02
C SER A 21 17.07 8.47 -8.73
N LEU A 22 16.39 7.33 -8.72
CA LEU A 22 16.46 6.36 -7.63
C LEU A 22 17.83 5.65 -7.63
N SER A 23 18.77 6.14 -6.82
CA SER A 23 20.09 5.51 -6.63
C SER A 23 19.98 4.06 -6.12
N LYS A 24 20.90 3.19 -6.55
CA LYS A 24 20.97 1.78 -6.07
C LYS A 24 20.99 1.68 -4.53
N SER A 25 21.72 2.56 -3.87
CA SER A 25 21.80 2.64 -2.40
C SER A 25 20.45 2.95 -1.77
N LEU A 26 19.66 3.86 -2.38
CA LEU A 26 18.34 4.21 -1.91
C LEU A 26 17.35 3.06 -2.11
N LYS A 27 17.38 2.41 -3.29
CA LYS A 27 16.59 1.20 -3.55
C LYS A 27 16.84 0.13 -2.48
N ASN A 28 18.10 -0.12 -2.14
CA ASN A 28 18.45 -1.12 -1.13
C ASN A 28 17.95 -0.75 0.28
N LYS A 29 17.92 0.55 0.61
CA LYS A 29 17.35 1.03 1.88
C LYS A 29 15.84 0.92 1.95
N LEU A 30 15.15 1.26 0.86
CA LEU A 30 13.71 1.03 0.73
C LEU A 30 13.39 -0.45 0.91
N LEU A 31 14.15 -1.33 0.25
CA LEU A 31 13.99 -2.77 0.37
C LEU A 31 14.13 -3.23 1.83
N CYS A 32 15.21 -2.83 2.51
CA CYS A 32 15.44 -3.18 3.92
C CYS A 32 14.35 -2.60 4.85
N TYR A 33 13.83 -1.41 4.55
CA TYR A 33 12.74 -0.78 5.29
C TYR A 33 11.43 -1.57 5.16
N PHE A 34 11.04 -1.93 3.95
CA PHE A 34 9.84 -2.74 3.68
C PHE A 34 9.99 -4.20 4.12
N GLN A 35 11.21 -4.70 4.25
CA GLN A 35 11.48 -6.01 4.86
C GLN A 35 11.43 -6.00 6.40
N SER A 36 11.45 -4.83 7.02
CA SER A 36 11.46 -4.69 8.49
C SER A 36 10.03 -4.63 9.06
N PRO A 37 9.50 -5.71 9.66
CA PRO A 37 8.14 -5.73 10.23
C PRO A 37 7.95 -4.67 11.32
N LYS A 38 8.99 -4.41 12.12
CA LYS A 38 8.95 -3.41 13.22
C LYS A 38 8.88 -1.96 12.74
N ARG A 39 9.24 -1.68 11.47
CA ARG A 39 9.29 -0.31 10.93
C ARG A 39 8.11 -0.03 10.02
N SER A 40 8.00 -0.82 8.97
CA SER A 40 6.99 -0.63 7.92
C SER A 40 5.78 -1.53 8.10
N GLY A 41 5.76 -2.42 9.11
CA GLY A 41 4.77 -3.50 9.18
C GLY A 41 4.97 -4.58 8.12
N GLY A 42 6.05 -4.49 7.34
CA GLY A 42 6.31 -5.31 6.17
C GLY A 42 6.96 -6.68 6.46
N GLY A 43 7.61 -7.24 5.44
CA GLY A 43 8.11 -8.61 5.42
C GLY A 43 8.79 -8.92 4.08
N GLU A 44 8.82 -10.19 3.67
CA GLU A 44 9.52 -10.56 2.44
C GLU A 44 8.88 -9.89 1.20
N CYS A 45 9.64 -9.01 0.55
CA CYS A 45 9.18 -8.18 -0.57
C CYS A 45 10.26 -7.93 -1.61
N LYS A 46 9.85 -7.57 -2.84
CA LYS A 46 10.72 -7.23 -3.97
C LYS A 46 10.37 -5.85 -4.52
N ILE A 47 11.38 -5.07 -4.92
CA ILE A 47 11.18 -3.72 -5.48
C ILE A 47 11.48 -3.72 -6.98
N LEU A 48 10.46 -3.36 -7.76
CA LEU A 48 10.53 -3.05 -9.18
C LEU A 48 10.55 -1.53 -9.36
N VAL A 49 11.48 -1.05 -10.19
CA VAL A 49 11.64 0.38 -10.47
C VAL A 49 11.21 0.58 -11.91
N ASP A 50 10.23 1.45 -12.11
CA ASP A 50 9.71 1.76 -13.43
C ASP A 50 10.55 2.88 -14.03
N PRO A 51 11.22 2.65 -15.19
CA PRO A 51 12.04 3.68 -15.83
C PRO A 51 11.22 4.88 -16.33
N ASP A 52 9.91 4.70 -16.49
CA ASP A 52 8.95 5.73 -16.91
C ASP A 52 8.47 6.60 -15.72
N ARG A 53 8.64 6.13 -14.48
CA ARG A 53 8.15 6.79 -13.26
C ARG A 53 9.27 6.95 -12.24
N GLU A 54 10.04 8.02 -12.40
CA GLU A 54 11.28 8.22 -11.65
C GLU A 54 11.07 8.40 -10.12
N GLU A 55 9.91 8.92 -9.71
CA GLU A 55 9.53 9.16 -8.30
C GLU A 55 8.61 8.07 -7.71
N GLN A 56 8.40 6.97 -8.43
CA GLN A 56 7.48 5.91 -8.02
C GLN A 56 8.11 4.53 -8.24
N ILE A 57 7.92 3.63 -7.29
CA ILE A 57 8.35 2.24 -7.40
C ILE A 57 7.19 1.30 -7.08
N THR A 58 7.28 0.08 -7.58
CA THR A 58 6.30 -0.97 -7.32
C THR A 58 6.94 -2.03 -6.42
N VAL A 59 6.34 -2.27 -5.26
CA VAL A 59 6.81 -3.23 -4.27
C VAL A 59 5.87 -4.43 -4.25
N TYR A 60 6.41 -5.63 -4.50
CA TYR A 60 5.67 -6.88 -4.52
C TYR A 60 5.90 -7.61 -3.20
N PHE A 61 4.85 -7.80 -2.42
CA PHE A 61 4.91 -8.53 -1.16
C PHE A 61 4.54 -10.00 -1.35
N ALA A 62 5.21 -10.90 -0.63
CA ALA A 62 4.89 -12.33 -0.70
C ALA A 62 3.50 -12.67 -0.13
N ARG A 63 2.99 -11.85 0.81
CA ARG A 63 1.70 -12.09 1.50
C ARG A 63 0.84 -10.83 1.51
N GLU A 64 -0.49 -11.02 1.48
CA GLU A 64 -1.46 -9.93 1.50
C GLU A 64 -1.45 -9.17 2.82
N GLU A 65 -1.46 -9.91 3.93
CA GLU A 65 -1.50 -9.37 5.29
C GLU A 65 -0.35 -8.38 5.54
N VAL A 66 0.81 -8.67 4.93
CA VAL A 66 2.00 -7.83 4.98
C VAL A 66 1.79 -6.54 4.20
N ARG A 67 1.23 -6.61 2.97
CA ARG A 67 0.85 -5.42 2.20
C ARG A 67 -0.15 -4.56 2.98
N GLU A 68 -1.19 -5.17 3.56
CA GLU A 68 -2.20 -4.44 4.32
C GLU A 68 -1.63 -3.78 5.57
N SER A 69 -0.70 -4.42 6.26
CA SER A 69 0.01 -3.85 7.40
C SER A 69 0.77 -2.58 7.02
N VAL A 70 1.46 -2.61 5.88
CA VAL A 70 2.17 -1.46 5.33
C VAL A 70 1.19 -0.35 4.93
N LEU A 71 0.04 -0.69 4.34
CA LEU A 71 -1.03 0.25 3.98
C LEU A 71 -1.70 0.89 5.19
N ARG A 72 -1.84 0.16 6.30
CA ARG A 72 -2.38 0.70 7.56
C ARG A 72 -1.50 1.82 8.12
N ILE A 73 -0.21 1.79 7.83
CA ILE A 73 0.74 2.84 8.20
C ILE A 73 0.66 3.96 7.15
N LYS A 74 0.03 5.08 7.53
CA LYS A 74 -0.22 6.22 6.62
C LYS A 74 1.02 7.08 6.33
N SER A 75 1.98 7.11 7.25
CA SER A 75 3.19 7.92 7.13
C SER A 75 4.42 7.04 7.31
N HIS A 76 5.12 6.80 6.21
CA HIS A 76 6.38 6.06 6.21
C HIS A 76 7.53 7.07 6.12
N GLU A 77 8.39 7.08 7.12
CA GLU A 77 9.56 7.96 7.15
C GLU A 77 10.85 7.14 7.08
N LEU A 78 11.65 7.44 6.06
CA LEU A 78 12.95 6.82 5.83
C LEU A 78 14.06 7.82 6.08
N SER A 79 14.80 7.63 7.17
CA SER A 79 16.02 8.41 7.45
C SER A 79 17.15 7.92 6.55
N LEU A 80 17.67 8.81 5.71
CA LEU A 80 18.85 8.56 4.90
C LEU A 80 20.02 9.36 5.45
N PRO A 81 21.25 8.84 5.41
CA PRO A 81 22.43 9.61 5.78
C PRO A 81 22.68 10.77 4.79
N GLU A 82 22.29 10.59 3.53
CA GLU A 82 22.40 11.63 2.49
C GLU A 82 21.23 12.64 2.57
N MET A 83 20.09 12.28 3.18
CA MET A 83 18.91 13.12 3.26
C MET A 83 18.18 12.92 4.59
N LYS A 84 18.07 13.97 5.42
CA LYS A 84 17.59 13.93 6.81
C LYS A 84 16.39 12.99 7.04
N SER A 85 15.34 13.16 6.24
CA SER A 85 14.16 12.29 6.25
C SER A 85 13.47 12.35 4.90
N LEU A 86 13.17 11.18 4.37
CA LEU A 86 12.44 10.99 3.12
C LEU A 86 11.05 10.47 3.45
N LYS A 87 10.02 11.17 2.99
CA LYS A 87 8.62 10.76 3.21
C LYS A 87 8.19 9.84 2.08
N LEU A 88 7.65 8.69 2.46
CA LEU A 88 7.15 7.68 1.54
C LEU A 88 5.64 7.59 1.70
N THR A 89 4.94 7.60 0.56
CA THR A 89 3.50 7.41 0.49
C THR A 89 3.23 6.09 -0.19
N VAL A 90 2.53 5.20 0.50
CA VAL A 90 2.14 3.90 -0.05
C VAL A 90 0.69 3.95 -0.51
N SER A 91 0.39 3.31 -1.64
CA SER A 91 -0.96 3.26 -2.21
C SER A 91 -1.14 1.96 -2.97
N LEU A 92 -2.37 1.48 -3.04
CA LEU A 92 -2.68 0.35 -3.91
C LEU A 92 -2.46 0.76 -5.37
N PRO A 93 -1.87 -0.11 -6.20
CA PRO A 93 -1.89 0.11 -7.64
C PRO A 93 -3.35 0.15 -8.06
N SER A 94 -3.75 1.20 -8.78
CA SER A 94 -5.07 1.31 -9.37
C SER A 94 -5.16 0.34 -10.55
N VAL A 95 -5.15 -0.96 -10.26
CA VAL A 95 -5.68 -1.95 -11.18
C VAL A 95 -7.18 -1.71 -11.17
N GLU A 96 -7.68 -1.24 -12.30
CA GLU A 96 -9.05 -1.35 -12.76
C GLU A 96 -9.48 -2.83 -12.69
N VAL A 97 -9.71 -3.33 -11.48
CA VAL A 97 -10.49 -4.53 -11.27
C VAL A 97 -11.91 -4.17 -11.66
N ALA A 98 -12.30 -4.59 -12.87
CA ALA A 98 -13.70 -4.71 -13.22
C ALA A 98 -14.42 -5.43 -12.06
N PRO A 99 -15.45 -4.83 -11.45
CA PRO A 99 -16.21 -5.47 -10.41
C PRO A 99 -17.09 -6.54 -11.06
N ASN A 100 -16.55 -7.75 -11.22
CA ASN A 100 -17.35 -8.97 -11.21
C ASN A 100 -16.90 -9.71 -9.94
N ASN A 101 -17.72 -10.15 -9.00
CA ASN A 101 -19.16 -10.38 -8.96
C ASN A 101 -19.66 -10.15 -7.52
N ASN A 102 -20.83 -9.53 -7.40
CA ASN A 102 -21.96 -9.97 -6.58
C ASN A 102 -21.69 -10.31 -5.09
N VAL A 103 -21.88 -9.33 -4.21
CA VAL A 103 -22.44 -9.59 -2.85
C VAL A 103 -23.54 -8.56 -2.59
N PRO A 104 -24.80 -8.98 -2.33
CA PRO A 104 -25.90 -8.07 -2.06
C PRO A 104 -25.75 -7.42 -0.70
N LEU A 105 -26.13 -6.15 -0.66
CA LEU A 105 -26.17 -5.25 0.48
C LEU A 105 -26.79 -5.97 1.69
N GLU A 106 -26.00 -6.14 2.75
CA GLU A 106 -26.54 -6.49 4.06
C GLU A 106 -27.51 -5.40 4.50
N GLU A 107 -28.76 -5.81 4.69
CA GLU A 107 -29.86 -4.99 5.20
C GLU A 107 -29.50 -4.43 6.57
N GLN A 108 -29.36 -3.11 6.67
CA GLN A 108 -29.42 -2.43 7.96
C GLN A 108 -30.89 -2.14 8.29
N ASP A 109 -31.55 -3.11 8.94
CA ASP A 109 -32.52 -2.78 9.99
C ASP A 109 -31.74 -2.64 11.29
N PRO A 110 -31.83 -1.47 11.94
CA PRO A 110 -32.57 -1.49 13.18
C PRO A 110 -33.50 -0.29 13.27
N SER A 111 -34.79 -0.59 13.28
CA SER A 111 -35.80 0.27 13.88
C SER A 111 -35.33 0.83 15.24
N GLN A 112 -35.68 2.10 15.46
CA GLN A 112 -35.83 2.77 16.77
C GLN A 112 -34.58 3.39 17.41
N VAL A 113 -34.50 4.72 17.39
CA VAL A 113 -34.92 5.51 18.56
C VAL A 113 -35.37 6.91 18.14
N SER A 114 -36.56 7.22 18.63
CA SER A 114 -37.24 8.51 18.60
C SER A 114 -36.59 9.47 19.59
N MET A 115 -36.36 10.70 19.17
CA MET A 115 -36.33 11.86 20.06
C MET A 115 -36.97 13.04 19.35
N PHE A 116 -38.28 13.16 19.57
CA PHE A 116 -38.99 14.43 19.64
C PHE A 116 -38.18 15.44 20.48
N THR A 117 -37.74 16.54 19.87
CA THR A 117 -37.85 17.90 20.44
C THR A 117 -37.21 18.90 19.49
N MET A 118 -38.03 19.73 18.84
CA MET A 118 -37.77 21.16 18.85
C MET A 118 -39.06 21.92 18.57
N LEU A 119 -39.52 22.51 19.66
CA LEU A 119 -40.53 23.55 19.80
C LEU A 119 -40.25 24.72 18.84
N VAL A 120 -41.23 25.11 18.04
CA VAL A 120 -41.44 26.50 17.58
C VAL A 120 -42.92 26.82 17.61
#